data_AF-A0A1D1VDA7-F1
#
_entry.id   AF-A0A1D1VDA7-F1
#
_cell.length_a   1.000
_cell.length_b   1.000
_cell.length_c   1.000
_cell.angle_alpha   90.00
_cell.angle_beta   90.00
_cell.angle_gamma   90.00
#
_symmetry.space_group_name_H-M   'P 1'
#
loop_
_entity.id
_entity.type
_entity.pdbx_description
1 polymer ?
#
loop_
_entity_poly.entity_id
_entity_poly.type
_entity_poly.pdbx_seq_one_letter_code
_entity_poly.pdbx_strand_id
1 'polypeptide(L)'
;MAVKYVAAFRPESYQPFTDRLEIFSPDGSRSVVCVQARNELPRLKYPSKVDLGKCLPGTTMKAVITVENKGGFGMFYVMRRSEFDAFTVTEHRLREDRVGM
;
A
#
# COMPACT_ATOMS: atom_id res chain seq x y z
N MET A 1 -3.60 -42.56 -1.44
CA MET A 1 -2.46 -41.93 -2.16
C MET A 1 -2.69 -40.43 -2.17
N ALA A 2 -1.66 -39.63 -1.86
CA ALA A 2 -1.73 -38.17 -1.92
C ALA A 2 -0.90 -37.68 -3.11
N VAL A 3 -1.52 -36.91 -4.00
CA VAL A 3 -0.84 -36.29 -5.14
C VAL A 3 -0.49 -34.85 -4.75
N LYS A 4 0.80 -34.50 -4.78
CA LYS A 4 1.27 -33.14 -4.56
C LYS A 4 1.66 -32.53 -5.90
N TYR A 5 1.03 -31.41 -6.24
CA TYR A 5 1.37 -30.63 -7.43
C TYR A 5 1.93 -29.27 -7.00
N VAL A 6 3.02 -28.84 -7.62
CA VAL A 6 3.62 -27.51 -7.37
C VAL A 6 3.23 -26.62 -8.52
N ALA A 7 2.30 -25.69 -8.28
CA ALA A 7 1.97 -24.65 -9.25
C ALA A 7 2.92 -23.46 -9.06
N ALA A 8 3.54 -23.00 -10.15
CA ALA A 8 4.38 -21.81 -10.15
C ALA A 8 3.57 -20.61 -10.66
N PHE A 9 3.47 -19.57 -9.84
CA PHE A 9 2.83 -18.31 -10.22
C PHE A 9 3.83 -17.42 -10.95
N ARG A 10 3.52 -17.01 -12.19
CA ARG A 10 4.34 -16.10 -13.02
C ARG A 10 3.47 -14.93 -13.50
N PRO A 11 3.38 -13.84 -12.73
CA PRO A 11 2.57 -12.70 -13.13
C PRO A 11 3.23 -11.93 -14.30
N GLU A 12 2.41 -11.43 -15.22
CA GLU A 12 2.86 -10.53 -16.29
C GLU A 12 3.05 -9.09 -15.79
N SER A 13 2.44 -8.74 -14.66
CA SER A 13 2.55 -7.42 -14.05
C SER A 13 2.51 -7.47 -12.51
N TYR A 14 2.98 -6.42 -11.85
CA TYR A 14 2.94 -6.29 -10.38
C TYR A 14 1.58 -5.85 -9.83
N GLN A 15 0.51 -5.94 -10.61
CA GLN A 15 -0.83 -5.57 -10.14
C GLN A 15 -1.44 -6.67 -9.27
N PRO A 16 -2.38 -6.32 -8.36
CA PRO A 16 -3.16 -7.32 -7.64
C PRO A 16 -3.80 -8.32 -8.59
N PHE A 17 -3.52 -9.61 -8.38
CA PHE A 17 -4.01 -10.69 -9.20
C PHE A 17 -4.96 -11.55 -8.38
N THR A 18 -6.13 -11.85 -8.95
CA THR A 18 -7.12 -12.76 -8.38
C THR A 18 -7.55 -13.71 -9.48
N ASP A 19 -7.30 -14.99 -9.27
CA ASP A 19 -7.66 -16.04 -10.21
C ASP A 19 -8.09 -17.31 -9.47
N ARG A 20 -8.60 -18.29 -10.20
CA ARG A 20 -9.08 -19.55 -9.67
C ARG A 20 -8.45 -20.73 -10.39
N LEU A 21 -7.87 -21.63 -9.61
CA LEU A 21 -7.38 -22.90 -10.10
C LEU A 21 -8.47 -23.94 -9.92
N GLU A 22 -8.92 -24.52 -11.02
CA GLU A 22 -9.96 -25.54 -11.03
C GLU A 22 -9.32 -26.92 -11.13
N ILE A 23 -9.60 -27.77 -10.14
CA ILE A 23 -9.10 -29.13 -10.04
C ILE A 23 -10.23 -30.07 -10.40
N PHE A 24 -10.01 -30.85 -11.45
CA PHE A 24 -10.91 -31.92 -11.88
C PHE A 24 -10.35 -33.24 -11.40
N SER A 25 -11.07 -33.88 -10.50
CA SER A 25 -10.73 -35.21 -10.02
C SER A 25 -11.29 -36.28 -10.98
N PRO A 26 -10.66 -37.47 -11.06
CA PRO A 26 -11.14 -38.56 -11.91
C PRO A 26 -12.56 -39.06 -11.57
N ASP A 27 -13.03 -38.80 -10.34
CA ASP A 27 -14.38 -39.13 -9.88
C ASP A 27 -15.45 -38.11 -10.32
N GLY A 28 -15.07 -37.08 -11.08
CA GLY A 28 -15.96 -36.02 -11.54
C GLY A 28 -16.16 -34.90 -10.52
N SER A 29 -15.53 -34.96 -9.35
CA SER A 29 -15.57 -33.86 -8.38
C SER A 29 -14.74 -32.66 -8.88
N ARG A 30 -15.26 -31.46 -8.63
CA ARG A 30 -14.61 -30.18 -8.96
C ARG A 30 -14.28 -29.43 -7.69
N SER A 31 -13.01 -29.09 -7.51
CA SER A 31 -12.54 -28.23 -6.44
C SER A 31 -11.98 -26.95 -7.02
N VAL A 32 -12.28 -25.81 -6.40
CA VAL A 32 -11.78 -24.51 -6.85
C VAL A 32 -10.89 -23.93 -5.76
N VAL A 33 -9.66 -23.59 -6.12
CA VAL A 33 -8.70 -22.93 -5.24
C VAL A 33 -8.50 -21.51 -5.73
N CYS A 34 -8.85 -20.53 -4.91
CA CYS A 34 -8.62 -19.13 -5.25
C CYS A 34 -7.14 -18.78 -5.03
N VAL A 35 -6.50 -18.26 -6.07
CA VAL A 35 -5.14 -17.74 -6.03
C VAL A 35 -5.24 -16.23 -5.93
N GLN A 36 -4.71 -15.66 -4.85
CA GLN A 36 -4.61 -14.22 -4.67
C GLN A 36 -3.14 -13.84 -4.52
N ALA A 37 -2.68 -12.94 -5.38
CA ALA A 37 -1.40 -12.29 -5.22
C ALA A 37 -1.65 -10.79 -5.04
N ARG A 38 -1.27 -10.26 -3.88
CA ARG A 38 -1.35 -8.83 -3.58
C ARG A 38 0.01 -8.39 -3.07
N ASN A 39 0.48 -7.24 -3.55
CA ASN A 39 1.61 -6.59 -2.92
C ASN A 39 1.21 -6.14 -1.51
N GLU A 40 2.16 -6.17 -0.58
CA GLU A 40 1.96 -5.50 0.68
C GLU A 40 1.67 -4.02 0.44
N LEU A 41 0.75 -3.44 1.22
CA LEU A 41 0.52 -2.01 1.16
C LEU A 41 1.80 -1.26 1.57
N PRO A 42 2.10 -0.11 0.96
CA PRO A 42 3.22 0.72 1.40
C PRO A 42 2.96 1.17 2.85
N ARG A 43 3.96 1.01 3.73
CA ARG A 43 3.85 1.33 5.15
C ARG A 43 4.97 2.25 5.56
N LEU A 44 4.62 3.48 5.89
CA LEU A 44 5.58 4.47 6.34
C LEU A 44 5.95 4.20 7.80
N LYS A 45 7.24 3.98 8.06
CA LYS A 45 7.81 3.90 9.40
C LYS A 45 8.59 5.18 9.68
N TYR A 46 8.23 5.84 10.77
CA TYR A 46 8.87 7.04 11.27
C TYR A 46 8.69 7.11 12.80
N PRO A 47 9.54 7.85 13.52
CA PRO A 47 9.37 8.04 14.96
C PRO A 47 8.12 8.86 15.25
N SER A 48 7.29 8.40 16.19
CA SER A 48 6.08 9.12 16.62
C SER A 48 6.38 10.36 17.46
N LYS A 49 7.56 10.40 18.08
CA LYS A 49 8.08 11.53 18.87
C LYS A 49 9.54 11.74 18.50
N VAL A 50 9.93 13.00 18.37
CA VAL A 50 11.30 13.39 18.10
C VAL A 50 11.73 14.30 19.24
N ASP A 51 12.73 13.86 19.98
CA ASP A 51 13.39 14.71 20.98
C ASP A 51 14.40 15.59 20.26
N LEU A 52 14.15 16.89 20.29
CA LEU A 52 15.04 17.91 19.72
C LEU A 52 16.06 18.40 20.76
N GLY A 53 15.98 17.98 22.02
CA GLY A 53 16.83 18.50 23.08
C GLY A 53 16.60 19.99 23.36
N LYS A 54 17.65 20.67 23.83
CA LYS A 54 17.59 22.08 24.23
C LYS A 54 18.06 22.97 23.08
N CYS A 55 17.20 23.90 22.65
CA CYS A 55 17.54 24.95 21.69
C CYS A 55 17.63 26.29 22.42
N LEU A 56 18.71 27.05 22.19
CA LEU A 56 18.89 28.36 22.81
C LEU A 56 17.98 29.41 22.16
N PRO A 57 17.43 30.35 22.94
CA PRO A 57 16.66 31.46 22.39
C PRO A 57 17.46 32.22 21.31
N GLY A 58 16.81 32.50 20.18
CA GLY A 58 17.44 33.19 19.04
C GLY A 58 18.31 32.31 18.13
N THR A 59 18.44 31.01 18.42
CA THR A 59 19.16 30.07 17.56
C THR A 59 18.21 29.21 16.73
N THR A 60 18.72 28.68 15.62
CA THR A 60 17.98 27.71 14.79
C THR A 60 18.58 26.33 15.00
N MET A 61 17.74 25.37 15.36
CA MET A 61 18.10 23.96 15.39
C MET A 61 17.55 23.24 14.16
N LYS A 62 18.36 22.33 13.60
CA LYS A 62 17.95 21.42 12.52
C LYS A 62 18.06 19.99 13.03
N ALA A 63 17.04 19.19 12.74
CA ALA A 63 17.03 17.76 13.02
C ALA A 63 16.67 17.00 11.75
N VAL A 64 17.24 15.80 11.60
CA VAL A 64 16.95 14.89 10.50
C VAL A 64 16.13 13.74 11.05
N ILE A 65 14.94 13.54 10.48
CA ILE A 65 14.05 12.43 10.84
C ILE A 65 14.14 11.39 9.73
N THR A 66 14.61 10.21 10.06
CA THR A 66 14.65 9.10 9.11
C THR A 66 13.25 8.52 8.94
N VAL A 67 12.83 8.42 7.69
CA VAL A 67 11.54 7.87 7.28
C VAL A 67 11.80 6.72 6.30
N GLU A 68 11.12 5.60 6.47
CA GLU A 68 11.35 4.39 5.69
C GLU A 68 10.04 3.74 5.23
N ASN A 69 9.99 3.23 3.99
CA ASN A 69 8.90 2.35 3.57
C ASN A 69 9.21 0.89 3.98
N LYS A 70 8.47 0.38 4.96
CA LYS A 70 8.53 -1.02 5.42
C LYS A 70 7.42 -1.91 4.82
N GLY A 71 6.65 -1.37 3.87
CA GLY A 71 5.61 -2.11 3.16
C GLY A 71 6.04 -2.50 1.76
N GLY A 72 5.07 -2.79 0.90
CA GLY A 72 5.34 -2.98 -0.52
C GLY A 72 5.67 -1.67 -1.23
N PHE A 73 5.94 -1.78 -2.53
CA PHE A 73 6.30 -0.63 -3.35
C PHE A 73 5.18 0.43 -3.36
N GLY A 74 5.57 1.69 -3.19
CA GLY A 74 4.64 2.82 -3.18
C GLY A 74 5.39 4.14 -2.98
N MET A 75 4.68 5.24 -3.23
CA MET A 75 5.22 6.60 -3.09
C MET A 75 4.56 7.31 -1.90
N PHE A 76 5.37 8.11 -1.20
CA PHE A 76 4.91 8.97 -0.11
C PHE A 76 5.28 10.41 -0.43
N TYR A 77 4.39 11.33 -0.10
CA TYR A 77 4.62 12.76 -0.23
C TYR A 77 4.67 13.40 1.15
N VAL A 78 5.66 14.27 1.36
CA VAL A 78 5.73 15.12 2.56
C VAL A 78 5.07 16.43 2.19
N MET A 79 4.04 16.82 2.96
CA MET A 79 3.30 18.05 2.75
C MET A 79 3.12 18.76 4.09
N ARG A 80 3.07 20.09 4.05
CA ARG A 80 2.63 20.85 5.24
C ARG A 80 1.15 20.60 5.46
N ARG A 81 0.71 20.70 6.73
CA ARG A 81 -0.70 20.46 7.05
C ARG A 81 -1.66 21.37 6.28
N SER A 82 -1.30 22.64 6.13
CA SER A 82 -2.07 23.61 5.33
C SER A 82 -2.18 23.24 3.85
N GLU A 83 -1.13 22.64 3.27
CA GLU A 83 -1.14 22.17 1.88
C GLU A 83 -2.02 20.92 1.74
N PHE A 84 -1.99 20.03 2.73
CA PHE A 84 -2.84 18.84 2.77
C PHE A 84 -4.32 19.20 2.90
N ASP A 85 -4.66 20.14 3.77
CA ASP A 85 -6.05 20.59 3.94
C ASP A 85 -6.57 21.24 2.65
N ALA A 86 -5.76 22.06 1.97
CA ALA A 86 -6.11 22.63 0.66
C ALA A 86 -6.28 21.58 -0.45
N PHE A 87 -5.44 20.54 -0.46
CA PHE A 87 -5.55 19.43 -1.40
C PHE A 87 -6.86 18.65 -1.21
N THR A 88 -7.20 18.32 0.03
CA THR A 88 -8.40 17.54 0.38
C THR A 88 -9.70 18.25 -0.01
N VAL A 89 -9.76 19.57 0.20
CA VAL A 89 -10.92 20.41 -0.20
C VAL A 89 -11.08 20.43 -1.73
N THR A 90 -9.97 20.43 -2.47
CA THR A 90 -9.98 20.47 -3.94
C THR A 90 -10.39 19.11 -4.54
N GLU A 91 -9.90 17.99 -4.00
CA GLU A 91 -10.32 16.66 -4.43
C GLU A 91 -11.80 16.36 -4.13
N HIS A 92 -12.33 16.85 -3.00
CA HIS A 92 -13.75 16.72 -2.69
C HIS A 92 -14.63 17.46 -3.71
N ARG A 93 -14.27 18.69 -4.10
CA ARG A 93 -14.96 19.44 -5.16
C ARG A 93 -14.90 18.73 -6.52
N LEU A 94 -13.73 18.22 -6.89
CA LEU A 94 -13.55 17.51 -8.16
C LEU A 94 -14.32 16.18 -8.24
N ARG A 95 -14.66 15.56 -7.10
CA ARG A 95 -15.53 14.38 -7.05
C ARG A 95 -17.01 14.74 -7.13
N GLU A 96 -17.44 15.83 -6.50
CA GLU A 96 -18.84 16.29 -6.58
C GLU A 96 -19.23 16.71 -8.01
N ASP A 97 -18.33 17.37 -8.74
CA ASP A 97 -18.55 17.75 -10.15
C ASP A 97 -18.59 16.56 -11.12
N ARG A 98 -18.16 15.35 -10.70
CA ARG A 98 -18.18 14.13 -11.52
C ARG A 98 -19.36 13.18 -11.24
N VAL A 99 -20.20 13.49 -10.25
CA VAL A 99 -21.42 12.71 -9.95
C VAL A 99 -22.68 13.37 -10.56
N GLY A 100 -22.51 14.50 -11.25
CA GLY A 100 -23.57 15.27 -11.90
C GLY A 100 -23.64 15.20 -13.43
N MET A 101 -23.30 14.07 -14.05
CA MET A 101 -23.63 13.77 -15.45
C MET A 101 -24.13 12.34 -15.62
#